data_AF-A0A939YQ42-F1
#
_entry.id   AF-A0A939YQ42-F1
#
_cell.length_a   1.000
_cell.length_b   1.000
_cell.length_c   1.000
_cell.angle_alpha   90.00
_cell.angle_beta   90.00
_cell.angle_gamma   90.00
#
_symmetry.space_group_name_H-M   'P 1'
#
loop_
_entity.id
_entity.type
_entity.pdbx_description
1 polymer ?
#
loop_
_entity_poly.entity_id
_entity_poly.type
_entity_poly.pdbx_seq_one_letter_code
_entity_poly.pdbx_strand_id
1 'polypeptide(L)'
;MKKIIKVLCALLALLLIPVPAVSAEDGYAESLVQKGFPQDYAEKLSQLHKKHPSWEFEPINITEMSGGKYTWDYVLYMETEDNPKRSLVPNGDQYIVLRDMSNYEQYDSGWWKASRAAVEYMMDPRNFMDEQQIFQFYDLAWNDTVTLDMVKAAVKGTFMANAKLDGEYSDTTYAEYFYEIGKELGASPVYLAARVRAEQGTAGTSSLINGKCGDKLWYYYSNKVTGSENGHLIKAPTSGYTEAQLKSYNGLYNYFNIGAAGTGYFAIYLGGMNEAKNGTPEKAAEWGGASWNTRWKALYGGAYRATDTYIKDYQNTPYFQKFNVDPRSSRNFWGQYMQSIHGSTGVATTFYNSFKENAMLDLPYTFLIPVFDGMPESCPYPDGSEFQDTKYLTKNTVDSYVTVDLSALDGVKKRYSKAKVSWRVFAGGTGDCLGLGDVDLSVYSGVCIEYSVAENFDRDACGVASFIGLVSDGSAPYGGEGSEPDYSADIAHKRINDGKNGYLHRVSTYIDLSDVAYSGPVFLCAYTQKNQTYLIHNIAFVTDKGYEAPAPVTASVTETEPPTEPDTTAEPETDGTEPDTTAAPEPEIEEEGFRPLYAVIIAVCSAVIAGGIAAVIVMKVPKKEKKTDEEK
;
A
#
# COMPACT_ATOMS: atom_id res chain seq x y z
N MET A 1 31.07 -64.59 35.49
CA MET A 1 30.86 -64.27 34.06
C MET A 1 29.47 -64.66 33.54
N LYS A 2 29.14 -65.93 33.22
CA LYS A 2 27.88 -66.29 32.52
C LYS A 2 26.54 -65.89 33.20
N LYS A 3 26.50 -65.69 34.53
CA LYS A 3 25.30 -65.15 35.23
C LYS A 3 25.17 -63.62 35.18
N ILE A 4 26.26 -62.88 35.03
CA ILE A 4 26.25 -61.39 35.01
C ILE A 4 25.75 -60.89 33.64
N ILE A 5 26.16 -61.54 32.56
CA ILE A 5 25.73 -61.19 31.18
C ILE A 5 24.21 -61.32 31.02
N LYS A 6 23.57 -62.34 31.61
CA LYS A 6 22.10 -62.51 31.53
C LYS A 6 21.32 -61.42 32.28
N VAL A 7 21.87 -60.87 33.37
CA VAL A 7 21.25 -59.76 34.10
C VAL A 7 21.43 -58.44 33.35
N LEU A 8 22.59 -58.22 32.70
CA LEU A 8 22.82 -57.04 31.88
C LEU A 8 21.89 -56.99 30.65
N CYS A 9 21.67 -58.12 29.97
CA CYS A 9 20.74 -58.19 28.84
C CYS A 9 19.26 -58.01 29.25
N ALA A 10 18.87 -58.41 30.46
CA ALA A 10 17.52 -58.19 30.97
C ALA A 10 17.26 -56.72 31.36
N LEU A 11 18.28 -56.02 31.86
CA LEU A 11 18.21 -54.57 32.14
C LEU A 11 18.24 -53.71 30.88
N LEU A 12 18.96 -54.12 29.82
CA LEU A 12 18.92 -53.43 28.52
C LEU A 12 17.56 -53.58 27.80
N ALA A 13 16.80 -54.64 28.10
CA ALA A 13 15.51 -54.90 27.46
C ALA A 13 14.33 -54.14 28.09
N LEU A 14 14.53 -53.43 29.20
CA LEU A 14 13.49 -52.60 29.85
C LEU A 14 13.54 -51.11 29.48
N LEU A 15 14.48 -50.71 28.62
CA LEU A 15 14.65 -49.33 28.11
C LEU A 15 14.13 -49.15 26.66
N LEU A 16 13.38 -50.13 26.16
CA LEU A 16 12.69 -50.08 24.87
C LEU A 16 11.17 -50.13 25.05
N ILE A 17 10.64 -49.23 25.88
CA ILE A 17 9.32 -48.67 25.58
C ILE A 17 9.56 -47.79 24.35
N PRO A 18 8.82 -47.96 23.23
CA PRO A 18 8.84 -46.95 22.19
C PRO A 18 8.27 -45.68 22.81
N VAL A 19 9.16 -44.73 23.14
CA VAL A 19 8.76 -43.33 23.24
C VAL A 19 8.06 -43.05 21.91
N PRO A 20 6.76 -42.69 21.89
CA PRO A 20 6.15 -42.29 20.64
C PRO A 20 7.01 -41.16 20.10
N ALA A 21 7.38 -41.24 18.82
CA ALA A 21 8.16 -40.17 18.20
C ALA A 21 7.30 -38.91 18.25
N VAL A 22 7.50 -38.10 19.30
CA VAL A 22 7.01 -36.73 19.38
C VAL A 22 7.68 -36.06 18.19
N SER A 23 6.86 -35.75 17.19
CA SER A 23 7.31 -34.95 16.06
C SER A 23 7.84 -33.65 16.65
N ALA A 24 8.95 -33.14 16.12
CA ALA A 24 9.45 -31.83 16.52
C ALA A 24 8.62 -30.68 15.90
N GLU A 25 7.39 -30.95 15.44
CA GLU A 25 6.64 -30.05 14.56
C GLU A 25 5.48 -29.29 15.23
N ASP A 26 4.99 -29.71 16.40
CA ASP A 26 3.80 -29.10 17.01
C ASP A 26 4.14 -27.87 17.90
N GLY A 27 5.29 -27.90 18.60
CA GLY A 27 5.61 -26.93 19.66
C GLY A 27 5.94 -25.48 19.23
N TYR A 28 6.26 -25.21 17.96
CA TYR A 28 6.65 -23.85 17.55
C TYR A 28 5.43 -22.92 17.44
N ALA A 29 4.32 -23.40 16.88
CA ALA A 29 3.05 -22.66 16.82
C ALA A 29 2.57 -22.27 18.22
N GLU A 30 2.65 -23.22 19.16
CA GLU A 30 2.30 -23.01 20.56
C GLU A 30 3.22 -21.98 21.24
N SER A 31 4.50 -21.89 20.83
CA SER A 31 5.42 -20.86 21.32
C SER A 31 5.09 -19.46 20.76
N LEU A 32 4.65 -19.37 19.50
CA LEU A 32 4.15 -18.11 18.92
C LEU A 32 2.85 -17.64 19.58
N VAL A 33 1.91 -18.56 19.88
CA VAL A 33 0.71 -18.24 20.66
C VAL A 33 1.07 -17.73 22.06
N GLN A 34 2.07 -18.34 22.71
CA GLN A 34 2.60 -17.85 24.00
C GLN A 34 3.30 -16.49 23.90
N LYS A 35 3.93 -16.14 22.77
CA LYS A 35 4.43 -14.77 22.50
C LYS A 35 3.30 -13.75 22.34
N GLY A 36 2.07 -14.18 22.02
CA GLY A 36 0.90 -13.32 21.85
C GLY A 36 0.25 -13.33 20.46
N PHE A 37 0.68 -14.21 19.55
CA PHE A 37 0.01 -14.35 18.26
C PHE A 37 -1.33 -15.09 18.37
N PRO A 38 -2.34 -14.71 17.56
CA PRO A 38 -3.51 -15.55 17.31
C PRO A 38 -3.12 -16.90 16.68
N GLN A 39 -3.98 -17.92 16.83
CA GLN A 39 -3.71 -19.28 16.35
C GLN A 39 -3.48 -19.36 14.83
N ASP A 40 -4.29 -18.66 14.04
CA ASP A 40 -4.21 -18.61 12.59
C ASP A 40 -2.96 -17.87 12.07
N TYR A 41 -2.44 -16.90 12.84
CA TYR A 41 -1.11 -16.33 12.61
C TYR A 41 -0.03 -17.38 12.90
N ALA A 42 -0.08 -18.01 14.08
CA ALA A 42 0.93 -18.97 14.52
C ALA A 42 1.08 -20.17 13.56
N GLU A 43 -0.01 -20.67 12.99
CA GLU A 43 -0.01 -21.75 11.99
C GLU A 43 0.71 -21.34 10.69
N LYS A 44 0.39 -20.17 10.13
CA LYS A 44 1.05 -19.64 8.92
C LYS A 44 2.54 -19.36 9.15
N LEU A 45 2.87 -18.69 10.25
CA LEU A 45 4.25 -18.35 10.62
C LEU A 45 5.10 -19.59 10.92
N SER A 46 4.52 -20.65 11.49
CA SER A 46 5.21 -21.93 11.67
C SER A 46 5.58 -22.60 10.34
N GLN A 47 4.77 -22.45 9.28
CA GLN A 47 5.11 -22.95 7.95
C GLN A 47 6.28 -22.17 7.33
N LEU A 48 6.40 -20.87 7.60
CA LEU A 48 7.57 -20.08 7.20
C LEU A 48 8.81 -20.46 7.99
N HIS A 49 8.71 -20.63 9.32
CA HIS A 49 9.84 -21.05 10.16
C HIS A 49 10.39 -22.43 9.75
N LYS A 50 9.54 -23.37 9.33
CA LYS A 50 9.99 -24.66 8.78
C LYS A 50 10.85 -24.53 7.52
N LYS A 51 10.66 -23.47 6.72
CA LYS A 51 11.51 -23.15 5.56
C LYS A 51 12.77 -22.39 5.94
N HIS A 52 12.63 -21.43 6.86
CA HIS A 52 13.70 -20.53 7.30
C HIS A 52 13.82 -20.54 8.84
N PRO A 53 14.50 -21.54 9.44
CA PRO A 53 14.55 -21.71 10.90
C PRO A 53 15.33 -20.63 11.66
N SER A 54 15.95 -19.68 10.95
CA SER A 54 16.63 -18.50 11.47
C SER A 54 15.72 -17.28 11.58
N TRP A 55 14.49 -17.35 11.05
CA TRP A 55 13.53 -16.24 11.11
C TRP A 55 12.78 -16.23 12.44
N GLU A 56 12.75 -15.06 13.06
CA GLU A 56 12.03 -14.77 14.30
C GLU A 56 10.82 -13.89 14.05
N PHE A 57 9.68 -14.25 14.63
CA PHE A 57 8.44 -13.50 14.54
C PHE A 57 8.09 -12.93 15.90
N GLU A 58 7.79 -11.62 15.95
CA GLU A 58 7.43 -10.88 17.15
C GLU A 58 6.09 -10.16 16.97
N PRO A 59 5.09 -10.37 17.85
CA PRO A 59 3.79 -9.72 17.76
C PRO A 59 3.84 -8.29 18.31
N ILE A 60 3.28 -7.35 17.56
CA ILE A 60 3.07 -5.96 18.01
C ILE A 60 1.57 -5.78 18.27
N ASN A 61 1.17 -5.85 19.53
CA ASN A 61 -0.23 -5.61 19.92
C ASN A 61 -0.59 -4.14 19.67
N ILE A 62 -1.54 -3.90 18.77
CA ILE A 62 -1.95 -2.54 18.34
C ILE A 62 -2.84 -1.84 19.38
N THR A 63 -3.26 -2.57 20.40
CA THR A 63 -4.48 -2.31 21.17
C THR A 63 -4.27 -1.54 22.47
N GLU A 64 -3.02 -1.35 22.90
CA GLU A 64 -2.68 -0.78 24.20
C GLU A 64 -2.20 0.69 24.12
N MET A 65 -3.06 1.63 24.54
CA MET A 65 -2.64 3.00 24.85
C MET A 65 -3.32 3.54 26.12
N SER A 66 -2.60 4.42 26.82
CA SER A 66 -3.09 5.24 27.93
C SER A 66 -4.03 6.35 27.43
N GLY A 67 -5.22 5.99 26.96
CA GLY A 67 -6.25 6.96 26.53
C GLY A 67 -7.38 6.40 25.66
N GLY A 68 -7.23 5.20 25.09
CA GLY A 68 -8.23 4.58 24.22
C GLY A 68 -7.77 3.21 23.72
N LYS A 69 -8.68 2.46 23.08
CA LYS A 69 -8.41 1.15 22.49
C LYS A 69 -8.44 1.26 20.97
N TYR A 70 -7.33 0.99 20.30
CA TYR A 70 -7.32 0.85 18.84
C TYR A 70 -7.83 -0.54 18.46
N THR A 71 -9.14 -0.63 18.17
CA THR A 71 -9.75 -1.81 17.55
C THR A 71 -9.54 -1.79 16.04
N TRP A 72 -9.69 -2.95 15.40
CA TRP A 72 -9.67 -3.08 13.93
C TRP A 72 -10.56 -2.03 13.24
N ASP A 73 -11.83 -1.91 13.66
CA ASP A 73 -12.77 -0.93 13.10
C ASP A 73 -12.32 0.52 13.23
N TYR A 74 -11.69 0.88 14.36
CA TYR A 74 -11.19 2.24 14.58
C TYR A 74 -9.99 2.55 13.68
N VAL A 75 -9.02 1.63 13.62
CA VAL A 75 -7.85 1.74 12.75
C VAL A 75 -8.28 1.87 11.29
N LEU A 76 -9.23 1.04 10.87
CA LEU A 76 -9.75 1.04 9.51
C LEU A 76 -10.53 2.31 9.17
N TYR A 77 -11.30 2.86 10.12
CA TYR A 77 -11.93 4.19 9.97
C TYR A 77 -10.87 5.28 9.74
N MET A 78 -9.76 5.25 10.48
CA MET A 78 -8.65 6.21 10.28
C MET A 78 -8.01 6.06 8.89
N GLU A 79 -7.88 4.82 8.37
CA GLU A 79 -7.32 4.54 7.05
C GLU A 79 -8.28 4.78 5.87
N THR A 80 -9.59 4.90 6.09
CA THR A 80 -10.59 5.08 5.00
C THR A 80 -11.38 6.37 5.07
N GLU A 81 -12.03 6.69 6.19
CA GLU A 81 -13.03 7.78 6.24
C GLU A 81 -12.52 9.08 6.87
N ASP A 82 -11.57 9.02 7.82
CA ASP A 82 -10.99 10.23 8.43
C ASP A 82 -10.28 11.13 7.42
N ASN A 83 -9.59 10.55 6.44
CA ASN A 83 -8.90 11.28 5.39
C ASN A 83 -8.88 10.50 4.06
N PRO A 84 -9.59 10.96 3.01
CA PRO A 84 -9.68 10.23 1.73
C PRO A 84 -8.36 10.21 0.93
N LYS A 85 -7.32 10.93 1.38
CA LYS A 85 -5.97 10.90 0.80
C LYS A 85 -4.99 9.97 1.52
N ARG A 86 -5.41 9.27 2.58
CA ARG A 86 -4.54 8.41 3.41
C ARG A 86 -4.23 7.06 2.76
N SER A 87 -5.24 6.47 2.12
CA SER A 87 -5.14 5.20 1.40
C SER A 87 -5.61 5.34 -0.03
N LEU A 88 -4.66 5.24 -0.97
CA LEU A 88 -4.85 5.51 -2.39
C LEU A 88 -4.53 4.29 -3.27
N VAL A 89 -5.20 4.21 -4.41
CA VAL A 89 -4.94 3.25 -5.49
C VAL A 89 -4.58 3.97 -6.79
N PRO A 90 -3.69 3.43 -7.63
CA PRO A 90 -3.28 4.10 -8.87
C PRO A 90 -4.43 4.21 -9.87
N ASN A 91 -4.36 5.21 -10.75
CA ASN A 91 -5.25 5.34 -11.89
C ASN A 91 -4.86 4.35 -13.00
N GLY A 92 -5.55 3.21 -13.03
CA GLY A 92 -5.47 2.21 -14.10
C GLY A 92 -6.60 1.19 -13.94
N ASP A 93 -7.11 0.68 -15.05
CA ASP A 93 -8.30 -0.20 -15.10
C ASP A 93 -8.14 -1.43 -14.19
N GLN A 94 -6.93 -1.97 -14.05
CA GLN A 94 -6.63 -3.09 -13.16
C GLN A 94 -6.82 -2.81 -11.66
N TYR A 95 -6.90 -1.54 -11.26
CA TYR A 95 -7.11 -1.12 -9.87
C TYR A 95 -8.56 -0.74 -9.56
N ILE A 96 -9.48 -0.84 -10.54
CA ILE A 96 -10.87 -0.40 -10.37
C ILE A 96 -11.61 -1.17 -9.26
N VAL A 97 -11.25 -2.44 -9.07
CA VAL A 97 -11.77 -3.31 -7.99
C VAL A 97 -11.38 -2.83 -6.59
N LEU A 98 -10.28 -2.08 -6.48
CA LEU A 98 -9.75 -1.56 -5.23
C LEU A 98 -10.23 -0.13 -4.91
N ARG A 99 -10.93 0.53 -5.83
CA ARG A 99 -11.33 1.94 -5.70
C ARG A 99 -12.62 2.10 -4.88
N ASP A 100 -12.69 3.16 -4.08
CA ASP A 100 -13.95 3.65 -3.54
C ASP A 100 -14.80 4.29 -4.67
N MET A 101 -15.80 3.55 -5.11
CA MET A 101 -16.72 3.96 -6.18
C MET A 101 -17.77 4.98 -5.73
N SER A 102 -17.73 5.44 -4.47
CA SER A 102 -18.47 6.62 -4.00
C SER A 102 -17.64 7.91 -4.06
N ASN A 103 -16.31 7.81 -4.20
CA ASN A 103 -15.41 8.95 -4.26
C ASN A 103 -14.99 9.27 -5.70
N TYR A 104 -15.28 10.49 -6.15
CA TYR A 104 -15.07 10.96 -7.53
C TYR A 104 -13.87 11.90 -7.67
N GLU A 105 -13.15 12.20 -6.58
CA GLU A 105 -11.98 13.08 -6.59
C GLU A 105 -10.71 12.29 -6.97
N GLN A 106 -9.90 12.87 -7.87
CA GLN A 106 -8.61 12.33 -8.25
C GLN A 106 -7.48 13.15 -7.61
N TYR A 107 -6.53 12.45 -6.98
CA TYR A 107 -5.42 13.07 -6.26
C TYR A 107 -4.11 12.97 -7.04
N ASP A 108 -3.22 13.95 -6.80
CA ASP A 108 -1.81 13.99 -7.19
C ASP A 108 -1.49 13.46 -8.60
N SER A 109 -2.32 13.86 -9.56
CA SER A 109 -2.23 13.54 -11.00
C SER A 109 -2.32 12.06 -11.37
N GLY A 110 -2.98 11.21 -10.57
CA GLY A 110 -3.25 9.83 -10.98
C GLY A 110 -3.65 8.85 -9.89
N TRP A 111 -4.34 9.28 -8.82
CA TRP A 111 -4.70 8.41 -7.70
C TRP A 111 -6.16 8.56 -7.29
N TRP A 112 -6.78 7.46 -6.87
CA TRP A 112 -8.16 7.41 -6.35
C TRP A 112 -8.17 6.94 -4.90
N LYS A 113 -9.19 7.34 -4.11
CA LYS A 113 -9.43 6.79 -2.77
C LYS A 113 -9.60 5.26 -2.87
N ALA A 114 -8.93 4.51 -2.00
CA ALA A 114 -9.12 3.07 -1.87
C ALA A 114 -10.47 2.74 -1.22
N SER A 115 -11.12 1.64 -1.62
CA SER A 115 -12.32 1.14 -0.95
C SER A 115 -11.99 0.59 0.43
N ARG A 116 -12.98 0.59 1.34
CA ARG A 116 -12.82 -0.02 2.68
C ARG A 116 -12.33 -1.47 2.58
N ALA A 117 -12.89 -2.27 1.68
CA ALA A 117 -12.48 -3.66 1.46
C ALA A 117 -11.03 -3.79 0.96
N ALA A 118 -10.56 -2.86 0.12
CA ALA A 118 -9.17 -2.85 -0.34
C ALA A 118 -8.19 -2.54 0.81
N VAL A 119 -8.58 -1.64 1.70
CA VAL A 119 -7.80 -1.33 2.91
C VAL A 119 -7.86 -2.49 3.90
N GLU A 120 -9.04 -3.07 4.18
CA GLU A 120 -9.20 -4.29 5.00
C GLU A 120 -8.25 -5.41 4.54
N TYR A 121 -8.23 -5.68 3.23
CA TYR A 121 -7.33 -6.68 2.64
C TYR A 121 -5.85 -6.39 2.91
N MET A 122 -5.41 -5.17 2.63
CA MET A 122 -4.00 -4.77 2.75
C MET A 122 -3.52 -4.61 4.18
N MET A 123 -4.44 -4.34 5.11
CA MET A 123 -4.12 -4.25 6.53
C MET A 123 -4.03 -5.60 7.22
N ASP A 124 -4.78 -6.62 6.76
CA ASP A 124 -4.80 -7.94 7.40
C ASP A 124 -3.47 -8.70 7.18
N PRO A 125 -2.65 -8.92 8.23
CA PRO A 125 -1.34 -9.54 8.06
C PRO A 125 -1.40 -10.97 7.54
N ARG A 126 -2.52 -11.67 7.79
CA ARG A 126 -2.71 -13.08 7.45
C ARG A 126 -2.76 -13.33 5.94
N ASN A 127 -3.05 -12.28 5.17
CA ASN A 127 -3.01 -12.27 3.71
C ASN A 127 -1.58 -12.28 3.13
N PHE A 128 -0.56 -12.02 3.95
CA PHE A 128 0.80 -11.73 3.51
C PHE A 128 1.88 -12.57 4.22
N MET A 129 1.48 -13.66 4.89
CA MET A 129 2.39 -14.61 5.54
C MET A 129 2.90 -15.67 4.56
N ASP A 130 3.41 -15.22 3.42
CA ASP A 130 4.15 -16.02 2.46
C ASP A 130 5.64 -15.61 2.45
N GLU A 131 6.47 -16.41 1.79
CA GLU A 131 7.94 -16.27 1.78
C GLU A 131 8.42 -14.91 1.23
N GLN A 132 7.61 -14.24 0.40
CA GLN A 132 7.89 -12.97 -0.23
C GLN A 132 7.25 -11.79 0.53
N GLN A 133 5.95 -11.85 0.80
CA GLN A 133 5.24 -10.70 1.39
C GLN A 133 5.50 -10.53 2.90
N ILE A 134 6.01 -11.56 3.60
CA ILE A 134 6.44 -11.42 5.00
C ILE A 134 7.49 -10.30 5.19
N PHE A 135 8.25 -9.96 4.15
CA PHE A 135 9.21 -8.84 4.18
C PHE A 135 8.57 -7.46 4.35
N GLN A 136 7.24 -7.31 4.27
CA GLN A 136 6.61 -6.06 4.70
C GLN A 136 6.65 -5.86 6.23
N PHE A 137 6.90 -6.93 6.98
CA PHE A 137 7.06 -6.91 8.44
C PHE A 137 8.54 -6.95 8.87
N TYR A 138 9.49 -6.95 7.94
CA TYR A 138 10.92 -7.02 8.25
C TYR A 138 11.37 -5.84 9.11
N ASP A 139 12.01 -6.12 10.25
CA ASP A 139 12.52 -5.09 11.16
C ASP A 139 13.71 -4.34 10.53
N LEU A 140 13.51 -3.05 10.35
CA LEU A 140 14.47 -2.12 9.75
C LEU A 140 15.39 -1.50 10.82
N ALA A 141 15.16 -1.75 12.12
CA ALA A 141 16.02 -1.28 13.21
C ALA A 141 17.36 -2.03 13.29
N TRP A 142 18.32 -1.45 14.00
CA TRP A 142 19.58 -2.15 14.33
C TRP A 142 19.32 -3.28 15.33
N ASN A 143 19.92 -4.44 15.07
CA ASN A 143 20.10 -5.49 16.07
C ASN A 143 21.50 -6.12 15.92
N ASP A 144 21.99 -6.72 17.01
CA ASP A 144 23.36 -7.24 17.07
C ASP A 144 23.59 -8.56 16.29
N THR A 145 22.56 -9.12 15.61
CA THR A 145 22.75 -10.29 14.74
C THR A 145 23.20 -9.91 13.32
N VAL A 146 23.09 -8.64 12.94
CA VAL A 146 23.58 -8.16 11.64
C VAL A 146 25.11 -8.15 11.64
N THR A 147 25.72 -8.78 10.63
CA THR A 147 27.17 -8.81 10.44
C THR A 147 27.61 -8.06 9.19
N LEU A 148 28.86 -7.60 9.15
CA LEU A 148 29.42 -6.91 7.99
C LEU A 148 29.32 -7.75 6.69
N ASP A 149 29.45 -9.07 6.77
CA ASP A 149 29.37 -9.93 5.58
C ASP A 149 27.96 -10.02 5.00
N MET A 150 26.92 -9.86 5.84
CA MET A 150 25.53 -9.68 5.37
C MET A 150 25.39 -8.37 4.57
N VAL A 151 26.05 -7.29 5.00
CA VAL A 151 26.04 -6.00 4.30
C VAL A 151 26.83 -6.07 2.99
N LYS A 152 28.02 -6.69 2.99
CA LYS A 152 28.81 -6.93 1.76
C LYS A 152 28.03 -7.75 0.75
N ALA A 153 27.30 -8.76 1.21
CA ALA A 153 26.40 -9.50 0.36
C ALA A 153 25.27 -8.59 -0.17
N ALA A 154 24.66 -7.71 0.66
CA ALA A 154 23.55 -6.84 0.26
C ALA A 154 23.92 -5.84 -0.84
N VAL A 155 25.18 -5.39 -0.87
CA VAL A 155 25.72 -4.52 -1.94
C VAL A 155 26.29 -5.29 -3.14
N LYS A 156 26.34 -6.63 -3.10
CA LYS A 156 26.94 -7.47 -4.16
C LYS A 156 26.25 -7.25 -5.51
N GLY A 157 27.05 -7.21 -6.58
CA GLY A 157 26.55 -6.95 -7.94
C GLY A 157 26.08 -5.51 -8.20
N THR A 158 26.19 -4.61 -7.22
CA THR A 158 25.93 -3.18 -7.38
C THR A 158 27.23 -2.38 -7.53
N PHE A 159 27.11 -1.13 -7.96
CA PHE A 159 28.20 -0.14 -7.97
C PHE A 159 28.87 0.06 -6.60
N MET A 160 28.19 -0.29 -5.49
CA MET A 160 28.69 -0.15 -4.13
C MET A 160 29.62 -1.30 -3.69
N ALA A 161 29.55 -2.46 -4.36
CA ALA A 161 30.09 -3.74 -3.87
C ALA A 161 31.56 -3.71 -3.41
N ASN A 162 32.41 -3.00 -4.15
CA ASN A 162 33.84 -2.81 -3.86
C ASN A 162 34.28 -1.34 -4.02
N ALA A 163 33.32 -0.42 -4.11
CA ALA A 163 33.64 1.00 -4.18
C ALA A 163 34.06 1.51 -2.81
N LYS A 164 35.07 2.37 -2.80
CA LYS A 164 35.45 3.18 -1.64
C LYS A 164 34.70 4.51 -1.65
N LEU A 165 34.58 5.13 -0.48
CA LEU A 165 34.02 6.47 -0.34
C LEU A 165 35.08 7.54 -0.64
N ASP A 166 34.81 8.78 -0.26
CA ASP A 166 35.64 9.96 -0.49
C ASP A 166 35.91 10.73 0.81
N GLY A 167 36.76 11.76 0.74
CA GLY A 167 37.17 12.51 1.92
C GLY A 167 37.91 11.64 2.94
N GLU A 168 37.63 11.80 4.23
CA GLU A 168 38.25 11.03 5.31
C GLU A 168 37.90 9.54 5.31
N TYR A 169 36.81 9.13 4.66
CA TYR A 169 36.41 7.74 4.48
C TYR A 169 36.95 7.13 3.17
N SER A 170 38.00 7.71 2.57
CA SER A 170 38.53 7.27 1.27
C SER A 170 39.07 5.84 1.23
N ASP A 171 39.31 5.21 2.39
CA ASP A 171 39.71 3.80 2.49
C ASP A 171 38.57 2.85 2.89
N THR A 172 37.42 3.38 3.32
CA THR A 172 36.24 2.63 3.76
C THR A 172 35.35 2.28 2.57
N THR A 173 34.90 1.02 2.49
CA THR A 173 33.90 0.59 1.50
C THR A 173 32.48 1.01 1.90
N TYR A 174 31.54 1.03 0.94
CA TYR A 174 30.12 1.28 1.25
C TYR A 174 29.57 0.30 2.28
N ALA A 175 29.94 -0.99 2.21
CA ALA A 175 29.44 -2.01 3.14
C ALA A 175 29.93 -1.78 4.58
N GLU A 176 31.19 -1.41 4.76
CA GLU A 176 31.75 -1.04 6.06
C GLU A 176 31.07 0.22 6.60
N TYR A 177 30.88 1.23 5.75
CA TYR A 177 30.25 2.48 6.18
C TYR A 177 28.76 2.32 6.52
N PHE A 178 27.99 1.54 5.75
CA PHE A 178 26.61 1.19 6.10
C PHE A 178 26.55 0.44 7.45
N TYR A 179 27.52 -0.43 7.73
CA TYR A 179 27.61 -1.15 8.99
C TYR A 179 27.88 -0.20 10.18
N GLU A 180 28.80 0.75 10.01
CA GLU A 180 29.11 1.79 11.00
C GLU A 180 27.90 2.71 11.27
N ILE A 181 27.34 3.34 10.23
CA ILE A 181 26.26 4.33 10.40
C ILE A 181 24.94 3.68 10.81
N GLY A 182 24.65 2.45 10.37
CA GLY A 182 23.45 1.74 10.82
C GLY A 182 23.46 1.50 12.32
N LYS A 183 24.61 1.08 12.85
CA LYS A 183 24.81 0.91 14.30
C LYS A 183 24.76 2.24 15.07
N GLU A 184 25.32 3.33 14.53
CA GLU A 184 25.24 4.66 15.17
C GLU A 184 23.81 5.20 15.20
N LEU A 185 23.07 5.03 14.11
CA LEU A 185 21.74 5.62 13.92
C LEU A 185 20.60 4.79 14.53
N GLY A 186 20.81 3.48 14.70
CA GLY A 186 19.80 2.54 15.18
C GLY A 186 19.00 1.85 14.06
N ALA A 187 19.56 1.74 12.84
CA ALA A 187 18.93 1.11 11.68
C ALA A 187 19.75 -0.07 11.15
N SER A 188 19.10 -1.08 10.58
CA SER A 188 19.75 -2.23 9.96
C SER A 188 20.65 -1.81 8.77
N PRO A 189 21.96 -2.09 8.79
CA PRO A 189 22.85 -1.84 7.65
C PRO A 189 22.42 -2.54 6.37
N VAL A 190 21.79 -3.72 6.49
CA VAL A 190 21.24 -4.47 5.35
C VAL A 190 20.04 -3.71 4.76
N TYR A 191 19.17 -3.14 5.60
CA TYR A 191 18.10 -2.22 5.17
C TYR A 191 18.69 -1.00 4.45
N LEU A 192 19.66 -0.31 5.03
CA LEU A 192 20.26 0.89 4.43
C LEU A 192 20.90 0.60 3.07
N ALA A 193 21.67 -0.49 2.96
CA ALA A 193 22.28 -0.93 1.70
C ALA A 193 21.23 -1.33 0.66
N ALA A 194 20.21 -2.11 1.04
CA ALA A 194 19.12 -2.52 0.17
C ALA A 194 18.27 -1.34 -0.29
N ARG A 195 18.04 -0.33 0.57
CA ARG A 195 17.34 0.89 0.20
C ARG A 195 18.11 1.67 -0.85
N VAL A 196 19.41 1.91 -0.67
CA VAL A 196 20.22 2.58 -1.70
C VAL A 196 20.29 1.77 -3.00
N ARG A 197 20.32 0.43 -2.93
CA ARG A 197 20.19 -0.44 -4.13
C ARG A 197 18.84 -0.23 -4.83
N ALA A 198 17.74 -0.10 -4.10
CA ALA A 198 16.41 0.14 -4.67
C ALA A 198 16.30 1.55 -5.29
N GLU A 199 16.79 2.58 -4.60
CA GLU A 199 16.72 3.99 -5.04
C GLU A 199 17.63 4.32 -6.24
N GLN A 200 18.76 3.62 -6.40
CA GLN A 200 19.80 3.93 -7.37
C GLN A 200 20.06 2.82 -8.40
N GLY A 201 19.38 1.69 -8.26
CA GLY A 201 19.61 0.47 -9.04
C GLY A 201 21.00 -0.16 -8.80
N THR A 202 21.30 -1.22 -9.54
CA THR A 202 22.62 -1.87 -9.48
C THR A 202 23.73 -1.01 -10.07
N ALA A 203 23.42 -0.19 -11.09
CA ALA A 203 24.42 0.59 -11.84
C ALA A 203 24.74 1.97 -11.23
N GLY A 204 23.89 2.52 -10.36
CA GLY A 204 24.15 3.81 -9.70
C GLY A 204 24.25 5.01 -10.65
N THR A 205 23.44 5.04 -11.72
CA THR A 205 23.55 6.02 -12.81
C THR A 205 22.77 7.33 -12.60
N SER A 206 22.03 7.46 -11.50
CA SER A 206 21.18 8.62 -11.21
C SER A 206 21.98 9.94 -11.18
N SER A 207 21.34 11.00 -11.67
CA SER A 207 21.89 12.36 -11.57
C SER A 207 22.03 12.83 -10.12
N LEU A 208 21.28 12.22 -9.18
CA LEU A 208 21.35 12.55 -7.75
C LEU A 208 22.61 12.04 -7.04
N ILE A 209 23.37 11.09 -7.62
CA ILE A 209 24.56 10.50 -6.97
C ILE A 209 25.85 10.58 -7.81
N ASN A 210 25.81 11.19 -8.99
CA ASN A 210 26.98 11.31 -9.86
C ASN A 210 27.78 12.63 -9.68
N GLY A 211 27.33 13.53 -8.80
CA GLY A 211 27.96 14.83 -8.53
C GLY A 211 27.80 15.87 -9.65
N LYS A 212 26.98 15.62 -10.67
CA LYS A 212 26.76 16.50 -11.84
C LYS A 212 25.29 16.88 -12.04
N CYS A 213 24.48 16.81 -10.98
CA CYS A 213 23.05 17.08 -11.06
C CYS A 213 22.76 18.53 -11.52
N GLY A 214 23.58 19.49 -11.08
CA GLY A 214 23.46 20.89 -11.47
C GLY A 214 23.65 21.14 -12.97
N ASP A 215 24.55 20.40 -13.62
CA ASP A 215 24.72 20.44 -15.08
C ASP A 215 23.49 19.86 -15.81
N LYS A 216 22.90 18.75 -15.32
CA LYS A 216 21.68 18.16 -15.90
C LYS A 216 20.46 19.07 -15.70
N LEU A 217 20.33 19.72 -14.54
CA LEU A 217 19.31 20.74 -14.27
C LEU A 217 19.46 21.95 -15.19
N TRP A 218 20.68 22.48 -15.36
CA TRP A 218 20.95 23.57 -16.29
C TRP A 218 20.65 23.17 -17.74
N TYR A 219 21.02 21.95 -18.16
CA TYR A 219 20.69 21.43 -19.49
C TYR A 219 19.17 21.41 -19.74
N TYR A 220 18.39 20.86 -18.81
CA TYR A 220 16.92 20.85 -18.91
C TYR A 220 16.33 22.26 -19.01
N TYR A 221 16.77 23.18 -18.16
CA TYR A 221 16.24 24.55 -18.10
C TYR A 221 16.62 25.38 -19.33
N SER A 222 17.91 25.44 -19.67
CA SER A 222 18.43 26.25 -20.79
C SER A 222 17.87 25.80 -22.15
N ASN A 223 17.61 24.51 -22.33
CA ASN A 223 17.02 23.94 -23.56
C ASN A 223 15.50 23.79 -23.48
N LYS A 224 14.85 24.22 -22.38
CA LYS A 224 13.40 24.13 -22.13
C LYS A 224 12.84 22.72 -22.37
N VAL A 225 13.55 21.70 -21.87
CA VAL A 225 13.25 20.30 -22.16
C VAL A 225 11.89 19.90 -21.54
N THR A 226 11.02 19.35 -22.39
CA THR A 226 9.72 18.79 -22.04
C THR A 226 9.50 17.46 -22.75
N GLY A 227 8.57 16.64 -22.28
CA GLY A 227 8.31 15.30 -22.83
C GLY A 227 8.73 14.23 -21.84
N SER A 228 9.37 13.15 -22.29
CA SER A 228 9.80 12.05 -21.40
C SER A 228 11.21 11.53 -21.69
N GLU A 229 11.97 11.20 -20.65
CA GLU A 229 13.23 10.44 -20.74
C GLU A 229 13.04 9.12 -19.96
N ASN A 230 13.28 7.99 -20.63
CA ASN A 230 13.08 6.63 -20.09
C ASN A 230 11.67 6.39 -19.50
N GLY A 231 10.63 6.94 -20.13
CA GLY A 231 9.24 6.82 -19.69
C GLY A 231 8.81 7.81 -18.59
N HIS A 232 9.75 8.56 -17.99
CA HIS A 232 9.44 9.55 -16.96
C HIS A 232 9.33 10.97 -17.54
N LEU A 233 8.32 11.72 -17.09
CA LEU A 233 8.07 13.10 -17.50
C LEU A 233 9.26 14.02 -17.19
N ILE A 234 9.66 14.86 -18.14
CA ILE A 234 10.49 16.04 -17.93
C ILE A 234 9.59 17.27 -18.08
N LYS A 235 9.65 18.18 -17.10
CA LYS A 235 8.89 19.43 -17.07
C LYS A 235 9.79 20.56 -16.55
N ALA A 236 10.66 21.08 -17.40
CA ALA A 236 11.51 22.22 -17.04
C ALA A 236 10.69 23.54 -17.00
N PRO A 237 10.91 24.44 -16.02
CA PRO A 237 10.28 25.75 -15.99
C PRO A 237 10.88 26.68 -17.05
N THR A 238 10.11 27.67 -17.49
CA THR A 238 10.49 28.61 -18.57
C THR A 238 11.30 29.83 -18.10
N SER A 239 11.33 30.08 -16.79
CA SER A 239 12.02 31.20 -16.14
C SER A 239 12.31 30.88 -14.66
N GLY A 240 13.00 31.76 -13.94
CA GLY A 240 13.20 31.68 -12.49
C GLY A 240 14.58 31.18 -12.00
N TYR A 241 15.45 30.73 -12.92
CA TYR A 241 16.79 30.25 -12.57
C TYR A 241 17.90 30.85 -13.45
N THR A 242 19.11 30.92 -12.87
CA THR A 242 20.36 31.24 -13.56
C THR A 242 21.26 30.01 -13.63
N GLU A 243 22.22 30.01 -14.56
CA GLU A 243 23.21 28.94 -14.69
C GLU A 243 23.99 28.72 -13.38
N ALA A 244 24.44 29.80 -12.74
CA ALA A 244 25.20 29.74 -11.49
C ALA A 244 24.40 29.11 -10.34
N GLN A 245 23.09 29.41 -10.23
CA GLN A 245 22.22 28.81 -9.21
C GLN A 245 22.09 27.30 -9.42
N LEU A 246 21.78 26.84 -10.64
CA LEU A 246 21.60 25.41 -10.92
C LEU A 246 22.93 24.64 -10.85
N LYS A 247 24.03 25.19 -11.38
CA LYS A 247 25.35 24.56 -11.26
C LYS A 247 25.92 24.55 -9.84
N SER A 248 25.36 25.33 -8.90
CA SER A 248 25.73 25.25 -7.48
C SER A 248 25.38 23.91 -6.81
N TYR A 249 24.57 23.06 -7.45
CA TYR A 249 24.29 21.70 -6.99
C TYR A 249 25.28 20.64 -7.49
N ASN A 250 26.27 21.00 -8.33
CA ASN A 250 27.35 20.08 -8.68
C ASN A 250 28.24 19.81 -7.45
N GLY A 251 28.71 18.57 -7.31
CA GLY A 251 29.44 18.10 -6.12
C GLY A 251 28.56 17.68 -4.94
N LEU A 252 27.23 17.74 -5.06
CA LEU A 252 26.29 17.20 -4.07
C LEU A 252 25.83 15.78 -4.43
N TYR A 253 25.43 15.03 -3.42
CA TYR A 253 24.98 13.63 -3.52
C TYR A 253 23.73 13.39 -2.68
N ASN A 254 22.80 12.56 -3.14
CA ASN A 254 21.60 12.12 -2.42
C ASN A 254 21.26 10.67 -2.78
N TYR A 255 21.72 9.72 -1.96
CA TYR A 255 21.59 8.28 -2.21
C TYR A 255 20.22 7.70 -1.88
N PHE A 256 19.49 8.36 -0.98
CA PHE A 256 18.19 7.90 -0.46
C PHE A 256 17.00 8.63 -1.11
N ASN A 257 17.26 9.44 -2.15
CA ASN A 257 16.26 10.26 -2.85
C ASN A 257 15.42 11.17 -1.91
N ILE A 258 15.97 11.58 -0.76
CA ILE A 258 15.25 12.41 0.24
C ILE A 258 14.90 13.75 -0.40
N GLY A 259 13.63 14.16 -0.32
CA GLY A 259 13.14 15.41 -0.93
C GLY A 259 13.05 15.39 -2.46
N ALA A 260 13.36 14.27 -3.12
CA ALA A 260 13.31 14.14 -4.58
C ALA A 260 11.88 13.88 -5.08
N ALA A 261 11.01 14.89 -4.95
CA ALA A 261 9.58 14.81 -5.26
C ALA A 261 9.14 15.92 -6.25
N GLY A 262 7.89 15.81 -6.72
CA GLY A 262 7.25 16.79 -7.61
C GLY A 262 7.11 16.33 -9.07
N THR A 263 6.43 17.15 -9.87
CA THR A 263 6.02 16.77 -11.23
C THR A 263 7.19 16.79 -12.24
N GLY A 264 7.80 15.62 -12.44
CA GLY A 264 8.80 15.36 -13.49
C GLY A 264 10.25 15.64 -13.07
N TYR A 265 11.21 15.11 -13.85
CA TYR A 265 12.62 15.03 -13.44
C TYR A 265 13.27 16.36 -13.02
N PHE A 266 12.87 17.50 -13.59
CA PHE A 266 13.42 18.79 -13.15
C PHE A 266 13.08 19.08 -11.68
N ALA A 267 11.80 18.92 -11.29
CA ALA A 267 11.36 19.13 -9.92
C ALA A 267 11.98 18.11 -8.97
N ILE A 268 11.98 16.83 -9.35
CA ILE A 268 12.57 15.72 -8.58
C ILE A 268 14.07 15.96 -8.30
N TYR A 269 14.85 16.30 -9.32
CA TYR A 269 16.28 16.56 -9.18
C TYR A 269 16.56 17.84 -8.37
N LEU A 270 15.79 18.91 -8.59
CA LEU A 270 15.95 20.15 -7.85
C LEU A 270 15.59 19.98 -6.36
N GLY A 271 14.51 19.24 -6.05
CA GLY A 271 14.12 18.91 -4.68
C GLY A 271 15.19 18.09 -3.96
N GLY A 272 15.63 16.99 -4.58
CA GLY A 272 16.67 16.12 -4.00
C GLY A 272 18.02 16.82 -3.81
N MET A 273 18.37 17.78 -4.66
CA MET A 273 19.60 18.58 -4.52
C MET A 273 19.45 19.77 -3.57
N ASN A 274 18.24 20.33 -3.40
CA ASN A 274 17.96 21.27 -2.31
C ASN A 274 18.12 20.60 -0.95
N GLU A 275 17.60 19.39 -0.78
CA GLU A 275 17.81 18.62 0.46
C GLU A 275 19.30 18.33 0.68
N ALA A 276 20.03 17.87 -0.34
CA ALA A 276 21.48 17.64 -0.21
C ALA A 276 22.28 18.91 0.10
N LYS A 277 21.81 20.08 -0.36
CA LYS A 277 22.41 21.39 -0.06
C LYS A 277 22.15 21.83 1.38
N ASN A 278 20.93 21.64 1.89
CA ASN A 278 20.61 21.89 3.30
C ASN A 278 21.34 20.89 4.21
N GLY A 279 21.39 19.63 3.78
CA GLY A 279 22.15 18.53 4.37
C GLY A 279 21.70 18.16 5.79
N THR A 280 22.67 17.95 6.67
CA THR A 280 22.46 17.56 8.08
C THR A 280 22.96 18.67 9.02
N PRO A 281 22.15 19.70 9.35
CA PRO A 281 22.54 20.80 10.22
C PRO A 281 23.10 20.37 11.57
N GLU A 282 22.58 19.27 12.12
CA GLU A 282 22.96 18.67 13.40
C GLU A 282 24.43 18.25 13.44
N LYS A 283 25.01 17.94 12.27
CA LYS A 283 26.40 17.52 12.07
C LYS A 283 27.30 18.62 11.47
N ALA A 284 26.76 19.81 11.19
CA ALA A 284 27.48 20.87 10.47
C ALA A 284 28.81 21.29 11.14
N ALA A 285 28.85 21.31 12.47
CA ALA A 285 30.06 21.65 13.23
C ALA A 285 31.15 20.56 13.18
N GLU A 286 30.75 19.29 13.14
CA GLU A 286 31.63 18.12 13.01
C GLU A 286 32.22 18.04 11.59
N TRP A 287 31.38 18.34 10.59
CA TRP A 287 31.66 18.08 9.17
C TRP A 287 32.23 19.28 8.39
N GLY A 288 32.43 20.42 9.04
CA GLY A 288 32.82 21.68 8.38
C GLY A 288 31.74 22.24 7.44
N GLY A 289 30.47 21.90 7.68
CA GLY A 289 29.32 22.28 6.85
C GLY A 289 28.27 21.16 6.75
N ALA A 290 26.99 21.54 6.75
CA ALA A 290 25.87 20.60 6.77
C ALA A 290 25.71 19.78 5.47
N SER A 291 26.02 20.41 4.33
CA SER A 291 25.72 19.91 2.98
C SER A 291 26.38 18.57 2.67
N TRP A 292 25.66 17.74 1.92
CA TRP A 292 26.07 16.41 1.48
C TRP A 292 27.01 16.49 0.25
N ASN A 293 28.16 17.15 0.46
CA ASN A 293 29.19 17.44 -0.54
C ASN A 293 30.27 16.35 -0.66
N THR A 294 30.07 15.23 0.03
CA THR A 294 30.83 13.98 -0.09
C THR A 294 29.83 12.83 -0.05
N ARG A 295 30.21 11.66 -0.59
CA ARG A 295 29.31 10.49 -0.63
C ARG A 295 29.01 9.98 0.77
N TRP A 296 29.99 9.98 1.66
CA TRP A 296 29.79 9.53 3.04
C TRP A 296 28.78 10.43 3.78
N LYS A 297 28.84 11.76 3.62
CA LYS A 297 27.86 12.69 4.21
C LYS A 297 26.45 12.46 3.68
N ALA A 298 26.32 12.17 2.38
CA ALA A 298 25.04 11.85 1.75
C ALA A 298 24.46 10.50 2.23
N LEU A 299 25.32 9.50 2.46
CA LEU A 299 24.92 8.22 3.03
C LEU A 299 24.48 8.38 4.49
N TYR A 300 25.27 9.05 5.32
CA TYR A 300 24.91 9.33 6.71
C TYR A 300 23.64 10.17 6.78
N GLY A 301 23.57 11.29 6.07
CA GLY A 301 22.46 12.23 6.13
C GLY A 301 21.15 11.63 5.63
N GLY A 302 21.18 10.86 4.54
CA GLY A 302 20.02 10.12 4.05
C GLY A 302 19.57 9.03 5.01
N ALA A 303 20.51 8.26 5.57
CA ALA A 303 20.22 7.25 6.58
C ALA A 303 19.66 7.87 7.87
N TYR A 304 20.21 9.00 8.32
CA TYR A 304 19.75 9.77 9.49
C TYR A 304 18.31 10.23 9.27
N ARG A 305 18.00 10.89 8.13
CA ARG A 305 16.63 11.30 7.78
C ARG A 305 15.65 10.14 7.78
N ALA A 306 16.00 9.01 7.15
CA ALA A 306 15.14 7.82 7.11
C ALA A 306 14.92 7.19 8.50
N THR A 307 15.98 7.11 9.32
CA THR A 307 15.92 6.49 10.65
C THR A 307 15.18 7.37 11.65
N ASP A 308 15.48 8.67 11.68
CA ASP A 308 14.93 9.64 12.63
C ASP A 308 13.42 9.87 12.41
N THR A 309 12.99 9.95 11.14
CA THR A 309 11.58 10.22 10.79
C THR A 309 10.66 9.00 10.99
N TYR A 310 11.19 7.78 10.94
CA TYR A 310 10.37 6.56 10.89
C TYR A 310 10.75 5.53 11.95
N ILE A 311 11.98 5.00 11.91
CA ILE A 311 12.44 3.93 12.83
C ILE A 311 12.47 4.39 14.30
N LYS A 312 12.86 5.63 14.59
CA LYS A 312 12.84 6.16 15.96
C LYS A 312 11.43 6.47 16.48
N ASP A 313 10.44 6.52 15.60
CA ASP A 313 9.02 6.75 15.91
C ASP A 313 8.18 5.48 15.69
N TYR A 314 8.81 4.31 15.87
CA TYR A 314 8.22 2.97 15.81
C TYR A 314 7.64 2.53 14.46
N GLN A 315 7.93 3.26 13.37
CA GLN A 315 7.65 2.82 12.00
C GLN A 315 8.79 1.93 11.48
N ASN A 316 9.00 0.81 12.19
CA ASN A 316 10.17 -0.07 12.05
C ASN A 316 10.06 -1.09 10.91
N THR A 317 8.93 -1.16 10.19
CA THR A 317 8.72 -2.09 9.08
C THR A 317 8.09 -1.36 7.90
N PRO A 318 8.20 -1.86 6.66
CA PRO A 318 7.45 -1.31 5.52
C PRO A 318 5.93 -1.23 5.79
N TYR A 319 5.35 -2.17 6.54
CA TYR A 319 3.96 -2.14 6.97
C TYR A 319 3.68 -0.96 7.91
N PHE A 320 4.47 -0.77 8.98
CA PHE A 320 4.28 0.37 9.88
C PHE A 320 4.60 1.71 9.20
N GLN A 321 5.45 1.72 8.17
CA GLN A 321 5.66 2.89 7.31
C GLN A 321 4.46 3.20 6.40
N LYS A 322 3.64 2.21 6.01
CA LYS A 322 2.35 2.49 5.34
C LYS A 322 1.28 2.92 6.32
N PHE A 323 1.02 2.16 7.38
CA PHE A 323 -0.20 2.35 8.18
C PHE A 323 0.02 3.18 9.47
N ASN A 324 1.25 3.26 9.96
CA ASN A 324 1.64 3.87 11.24
C ASN A 324 0.72 3.49 12.42
N VAL A 325 0.46 2.19 12.59
CA VAL A 325 -0.46 1.67 13.61
C VAL A 325 0.22 1.23 14.91
N ASP A 326 1.55 1.23 14.99
CA ASP A 326 2.25 0.86 16.22
C ASP A 326 1.91 1.88 17.33
N PRO A 327 1.27 1.48 18.44
CA PRO A 327 0.74 2.40 19.45
C PRO A 327 1.83 3.19 20.21
N ARG A 328 3.10 2.82 20.01
CA ARG A 328 4.26 3.53 20.55
C ARG A 328 4.67 4.73 19.69
N SER A 329 4.20 4.82 18.43
CA SER A 329 4.42 6.01 17.59
C SER A 329 3.81 7.25 18.24
N SER A 330 4.57 8.34 18.25
CA SER A 330 4.08 9.65 18.70
C SER A 330 3.05 10.26 17.74
N ARG A 331 2.91 9.71 16.53
CA ARG A 331 2.09 10.27 15.44
C ARG A 331 0.96 9.38 14.94
N ASN A 332 0.81 8.14 15.46
CA ASN A 332 -0.28 7.16 15.19
C ASN A 332 -1.22 7.50 14.01
N PHE A 333 -1.18 6.75 12.92
CA PHE A 333 -1.82 7.00 11.63
C PHE A 333 -1.25 8.20 10.85
N TRP A 334 -0.87 9.31 11.47
CA TRP A 334 -0.26 10.46 10.76
C TRP A 334 1.24 10.23 10.50
N GLY A 335 1.78 10.92 9.49
CA GLY A 335 3.20 10.82 9.14
C GLY A 335 3.60 9.48 8.52
N GLN A 336 2.70 8.83 7.80
CA GLN A 336 2.97 7.66 6.95
C GLN A 336 3.97 8.01 5.86
N TYR A 337 4.85 7.06 5.52
CA TYR A 337 5.83 7.19 4.44
C TYR A 337 5.18 7.26 3.05
N MET A 338 3.99 6.67 2.89
CA MET A 338 3.37 6.38 1.60
C MET A 338 1.84 6.32 1.69
N GLN A 339 1.16 6.84 0.67
CA GLN A 339 -0.32 6.82 0.57
C GLN A 339 -0.85 5.61 -0.21
N SER A 340 -0.05 5.02 -1.11
CA SER A 340 -0.44 3.85 -1.90
C SER A 340 -0.65 2.64 -1.00
N ILE A 341 -1.81 1.98 -1.10
CA ILE A 341 -2.08 0.74 -0.34
C ILE A 341 -1.18 -0.44 -0.76
N HIS A 342 -0.54 -0.35 -1.94
CA HIS A 342 0.47 -1.33 -2.42
C HIS A 342 1.90 -0.98 -2.00
N GLY A 343 2.11 0.09 -1.22
CA GLY A 343 3.44 0.59 -0.91
C GLY A 343 4.29 -0.41 -0.12
N SER A 344 3.73 -1.01 0.94
CA SER A 344 4.42 -1.99 1.78
C SER A 344 4.75 -3.29 1.01
N THR A 345 3.80 -3.80 0.22
CA THR A 345 3.96 -5.03 -0.57
C THR A 345 4.95 -4.87 -1.73
N GLY A 346 4.98 -3.69 -2.38
CA GLY A 346 6.01 -3.39 -3.38
C GLY A 346 7.43 -3.32 -2.80
N VAL A 347 7.56 -2.80 -1.58
CA VAL A 347 8.83 -2.80 -0.83
C VAL A 347 9.21 -4.23 -0.40
N ALA A 348 8.27 -5.04 0.07
CA ALA A 348 8.49 -6.44 0.43
C ALA A 348 8.99 -7.28 -0.75
N THR A 349 8.33 -7.19 -1.90
CA THR A 349 8.77 -7.81 -3.16
C THR A 349 10.21 -7.42 -3.53
N THR A 350 10.58 -6.15 -3.30
CA THR A 350 11.95 -5.65 -3.55
C THR A 350 12.98 -6.28 -2.60
N PHE A 351 12.66 -6.39 -1.30
CA PHE A 351 13.51 -7.09 -0.33
C PHE A 351 13.67 -8.57 -0.67
N TYR A 352 12.56 -9.28 -0.87
CA TYR A 352 12.57 -10.71 -1.19
C TYR A 352 13.41 -11.01 -2.43
N ASN A 353 13.16 -10.33 -3.55
CA ASN A 353 13.93 -10.54 -4.78
C ASN A 353 15.42 -10.23 -4.55
N SER A 354 15.73 -9.11 -3.87
CA SER A 354 17.10 -8.73 -3.55
C SER A 354 17.83 -9.80 -2.73
N PHE A 355 17.17 -10.35 -1.71
CA PHE A 355 17.74 -11.35 -0.81
C PHE A 355 17.82 -12.74 -1.47
N LYS A 356 16.82 -13.13 -2.25
CA LYS A 356 16.79 -14.39 -3.01
C LYS A 356 17.90 -14.46 -4.06
N GLU A 357 18.05 -13.41 -4.86
CA GLU A 357 19.10 -13.29 -5.89
C GLU A 357 20.52 -13.42 -5.31
N ASN A 358 20.71 -13.03 -4.05
CA ASN A 358 22.02 -13.00 -3.39
C ASN A 358 22.21 -14.11 -2.33
N ALA A 359 21.32 -15.11 -2.29
CA ALA A 359 21.37 -16.25 -1.36
C ALA A 359 21.36 -15.83 0.13
N MET A 360 20.42 -14.96 0.49
CA MET A 360 20.29 -14.36 1.82
C MET A 360 19.01 -14.72 2.56
N LEU A 361 18.09 -15.49 1.96
CA LEU A 361 16.80 -15.77 2.58
C LEU A 361 16.97 -16.46 3.94
N ASP A 362 17.93 -17.37 4.09
CA ASP A 362 18.16 -18.14 5.33
C ASP A 362 18.96 -17.39 6.41
N LEU A 363 19.21 -16.10 6.26
CA LEU A 363 19.85 -15.27 7.29
C LEU A 363 18.89 -14.94 8.44
N PRO A 364 19.39 -14.66 9.66
CA PRO A 364 18.54 -14.27 10.77
C PRO A 364 17.89 -12.91 10.52
N TYR A 365 16.55 -12.93 10.46
CA TYR A 365 15.71 -11.76 10.32
C TYR A 365 14.62 -11.79 11.39
N THR A 366 14.30 -10.61 11.93
CA THR A 366 13.16 -10.41 12.81
C THR A 366 12.03 -9.75 12.01
N PHE A 367 10.81 -10.25 12.22
CA PHE A 367 9.61 -9.70 11.60
C PHE A 367 8.65 -9.21 12.69
N LEU A 368 8.35 -7.91 12.69
CA LEU A 368 7.44 -7.26 13.63
C LEU A 368 6.04 -7.21 13.01
N ILE A 369 5.16 -8.10 13.47
CA ILE A 369 3.86 -8.35 12.84
C ILE A 369 2.76 -7.75 13.73
N PRO A 370 1.90 -6.86 13.22
CA PRO A 370 0.84 -6.25 14.02
C PRO A 370 -0.23 -7.28 14.39
N VAL A 371 -0.79 -7.16 15.59
CA VAL A 371 -1.91 -7.95 16.07
C VAL A 371 -3.01 -6.99 16.51
N PHE A 372 -4.15 -7.02 15.83
CA PHE A 372 -5.30 -6.16 16.07
C PHE A 372 -6.39 -6.90 16.87
N ASP A 373 -7.10 -6.17 17.74
CA ASP A 373 -8.31 -6.69 18.40
C ASP A 373 -9.55 -6.41 17.54
N GLY A 374 -10.48 -7.38 17.52
CA GLY A 374 -11.73 -7.28 16.77
C GLY A 374 -11.60 -7.48 15.26
N MET A 375 -10.54 -8.15 14.78
CA MET A 375 -10.44 -8.53 13.36
C MET A 375 -11.60 -9.47 12.97
N PRO A 376 -12.12 -9.37 11.72
CA PRO A 376 -13.02 -10.37 11.18
C PRO A 376 -12.29 -11.70 10.95
N GLU A 377 -13.03 -12.79 10.74
CA GLU A 377 -12.47 -14.12 10.49
C GLU A 377 -11.48 -14.12 9.30
N SER A 378 -11.78 -13.36 8.25
CA SER A 378 -10.85 -13.08 7.14
C SER A 378 -11.18 -11.73 6.50
N CYS A 379 -10.17 -11.08 5.91
CA CYS A 379 -10.35 -9.94 5.00
C CYS A 379 -10.00 -10.40 3.58
N PRO A 380 -10.96 -10.87 2.76
CA PRO A 380 -10.68 -11.28 1.37
C PRO A 380 -10.41 -10.07 0.48
N TYR A 381 -9.74 -10.27 -0.66
CA TYR A 381 -9.53 -9.21 -1.64
C TYR A 381 -10.90 -8.73 -2.18
N PRO A 382 -11.07 -7.49 -2.67
CA PRO A 382 -12.41 -6.95 -2.95
C PRO A 382 -13.25 -7.73 -4.00
N ASP A 383 -12.65 -8.50 -4.90
CA ASP A 383 -13.35 -9.47 -5.77
C ASP A 383 -13.47 -10.90 -5.18
N GLY A 384 -12.76 -11.19 -4.09
CA GLY A 384 -12.70 -12.51 -3.44
C GLY A 384 -11.55 -13.41 -3.91
N SER A 385 -10.62 -12.93 -4.75
CA SER A 385 -9.41 -13.68 -5.09
C SER A 385 -8.38 -13.68 -3.95
N GLU A 386 -7.37 -14.54 -4.06
CA GLU A 386 -6.08 -14.31 -3.41
C GLU A 386 -5.32 -13.21 -4.18
N PHE A 387 -4.48 -12.41 -3.51
CA PHE A 387 -3.73 -11.34 -4.16
C PHE A 387 -2.80 -11.89 -5.23
N GLN A 388 -3.06 -11.54 -6.49
CA GLN A 388 -2.13 -11.76 -7.59
C GLN A 388 -1.43 -10.43 -7.90
N ASP A 389 -0.09 -10.45 -7.87
CA ASP A 389 0.72 -9.36 -8.40
C ASP A 389 0.34 -9.17 -9.89
N THR A 390 -0.37 -8.07 -10.19
CA THR A 390 -1.21 -7.92 -11.40
C THR A 390 -0.42 -7.82 -12.71
N LYS A 391 0.90 -8.03 -12.66
CA LYS A 391 1.78 -8.20 -13.82
C LYS A 391 1.45 -9.44 -14.68
N TYR A 392 0.50 -10.27 -14.25
CA TYR A 392 0.03 -11.47 -14.93
C TYR A 392 -1.47 -11.51 -15.27
N LEU A 393 -2.19 -10.38 -15.20
CA LEU A 393 -3.59 -10.28 -15.67
C LEU A 393 -3.69 -10.25 -17.22
N THR A 394 -3.04 -11.19 -17.89
CA THR A 394 -3.24 -11.47 -19.31
C THR A 394 -3.73 -12.90 -19.49
N LYS A 395 -5.05 -13.02 -19.72
CA LYS A 395 -5.72 -14.15 -20.38
C LYS A 395 -5.40 -15.54 -19.79
N ASN A 396 -6.16 -15.93 -18.77
CA ASN A 396 -6.45 -17.34 -18.51
C ASN A 396 -7.92 -17.54 -18.12
N THR A 397 -8.51 -18.58 -18.70
CA THR A 397 -9.87 -19.09 -18.44
C THR A 397 -9.98 -19.59 -17.00
N VAL A 398 -11.18 -19.57 -16.42
CA VAL A 398 -11.42 -20.03 -15.04
C VAL A 398 -11.84 -21.51 -15.04
N ASP A 399 -11.15 -22.34 -14.25
CA ASP A 399 -11.29 -23.80 -14.26
C ASP A 399 -12.35 -24.38 -13.29
N SER A 400 -13.04 -23.58 -12.46
CA SER A 400 -14.10 -24.12 -11.58
C SER A 400 -15.12 -23.11 -11.00
N TYR A 401 -16.31 -23.61 -10.66
CA TYR A 401 -17.43 -22.89 -10.06
C TYR A 401 -17.57 -23.14 -8.55
N VAL A 402 -18.03 -22.15 -7.78
CA VAL A 402 -18.39 -22.31 -6.35
C VAL A 402 -19.83 -21.85 -6.07
N THR A 403 -20.70 -22.79 -5.72
CA THR A 403 -22.05 -22.52 -5.23
C THR A 403 -22.05 -22.18 -3.73
N VAL A 404 -22.70 -21.08 -3.34
CA VAL A 404 -22.92 -20.72 -1.92
C VAL A 404 -24.42 -20.74 -1.62
N ASP A 405 -24.85 -21.63 -0.73
CA ASP A 405 -26.24 -21.73 -0.27
C ASP A 405 -26.58 -20.56 0.67
N LEU A 406 -27.67 -19.83 0.39
CA LEU A 406 -28.15 -18.70 1.21
C LEU A 406 -29.48 -18.99 1.91
N SER A 407 -29.95 -20.25 1.93
CA SER A 407 -31.25 -20.63 2.50
C SER A 407 -31.40 -20.39 4.01
N ALA A 408 -30.31 -20.03 4.70
CA ALA A 408 -30.27 -19.77 6.15
C ALA A 408 -30.47 -18.30 6.58
N LEU A 409 -30.52 -17.34 5.65
CA LEU A 409 -30.79 -15.93 6.00
C LEU A 409 -32.30 -15.68 6.14
N ASP A 410 -32.77 -15.62 7.38
CA ASP A 410 -34.19 -15.39 7.67
C ASP A 410 -34.61 -13.95 7.28
N GLY A 411 -35.73 -13.85 6.56
CA GLY A 411 -36.24 -12.58 6.00
C GLY A 411 -36.27 -12.49 4.47
N VAL A 412 -35.49 -13.28 3.72
CA VAL A 412 -35.41 -13.18 2.24
C VAL A 412 -36.06 -14.40 1.56
N LYS A 413 -37.38 -14.37 1.34
CA LYS A 413 -38.10 -15.48 0.67
C LYS A 413 -38.49 -15.17 -0.78
N LYS A 414 -37.96 -16.03 -1.67
CA LYS A 414 -38.29 -16.26 -3.10
C LYS A 414 -37.77 -15.23 -4.13
N ARG A 415 -36.77 -15.65 -4.93
CA ARG A 415 -36.63 -15.48 -6.40
C ARG A 415 -35.21 -15.75 -6.98
N TYR A 416 -34.43 -16.65 -6.38
CA TYR A 416 -33.11 -17.02 -6.91
C TYR A 416 -32.92 -18.54 -6.92
N SER A 417 -32.32 -19.04 -7.99
CA SER A 417 -32.03 -20.47 -8.14
C SER A 417 -30.79 -20.88 -7.34
N LYS A 418 -30.53 -22.19 -7.25
CA LYS A 418 -29.44 -22.75 -6.44
C LYS A 418 -28.04 -22.62 -7.05
N ALA A 419 -27.88 -21.83 -8.11
CA ALA A 419 -26.61 -21.56 -8.78
C ALA A 419 -26.11 -20.14 -8.45
N LYS A 420 -25.02 -20.05 -7.69
CA LYS A 420 -24.14 -18.89 -7.70
C LYS A 420 -22.93 -19.22 -8.55
N VAL A 421 -22.70 -18.40 -9.56
CA VAL A 421 -21.38 -18.20 -10.18
C VAL A 421 -21.01 -16.76 -9.85
N SER A 422 -20.50 -16.52 -8.64
CA SER A 422 -19.99 -15.19 -8.29
C SER A 422 -18.54 -15.07 -8.77
N TRP A 423 -18.36 -14.69 -10.03
CA TRP A 423 -17.14 -14.01 -10.43
C TRP A 423 -17.38 -12.52 -10.23
N ARG A 424 -16.55 -11.87 -9.43
CA ARG A 424 -16.70 -10.45 -9.12
C ARG A 424 -15.65 -9.69 -9.92
N VAL A 425 -16.09 -8.71 -10.69
CA VAL A 425 -15.24 -7.73 -11.36
C VAL A 425 -14.45 -8.28 -12.57
N PHE A 426 -15.16 -8.85 -13.55
CA PHE A 426 -14.58 -9.02 -14.89
C PHE A 426 -14.50 -7.66 -15.60
N ALA A 427 -13.28 -7.11 -15.65
CA ALA A 427 -12.93 -5.99 -16.51
C ALA A 427 -12.60 -6.53 -17.90
N GLY A 428 -13.45 -6.21 -18.88
CA GLY A 428 -13.26 -6.60 -20.29
C GLY A 428 -13.21 -5.38 -21.20
N GLY A 429 -12.49 -5.49 -22.31
CA GLY A 429 -12.54 -4.59 -23.46
C GLY A 429 -13.19 -5.25 -24.68
N THR A 430 -12.99 -4.64 -25.85
CA THR A 430 -13.53 -5.12 -27.12
C THR A 430 -13.00 -6.52 -27.46
N GLY A 431 -13.88 -7.54 -27.42
CA GLY A 431 -13.54 -8.92 -27.74
C GLY A 431 -13.03 -9.76 -26.57
N ASP A 432 -13.05 -9.24 -25.33
CA ASP A 432 -12.77 -10.04 -24.14
C ASP A 432 -13.98 -10.88 -23.72
N CYS A 433 -13.72 -12.13 -23.35
CA CYS A 433 -14.71 -13.12 -22.93
C CYS A 433 -14.33 -13.74 -21.58
N LEU A 434 -15.27 -13.73 -20.64
CA LEU A 434 -15.21 -14.47 -19.39
C LEU A 434 -15.69 -15.90 -19.62
N GLY A 435 -14.78 -16.87 -19.59
CA GLY A 435 -15.17 -18.29 -19.57
C GLY A 435 -15.93 -18.59 -18.27
N LEU A 436 -17.18 -19.02 -18.39
CA LEU A 436 -17.92 -19.58 -17.26
C LEU A 436 -17.50 -21.04 -17.08
N GLY A 437 -17.48 -21.81 -18.18
CA GLY A 437 -17.22 -23.26 -18.18
C GLY A 437 -18.44 -24.05 -18.66
N ASP A 438 -18.47 -25.37 -18.46
CA ASP A 438 -19.60 -26.20 -18.90
C ASP A 438 -20.89 -25.89 -18.10
N VAL A 439 -21.96 -25.50 -18.80
CA VAL A 439 -23.30 -25.24 -18.23
C VAL A 439 -24.38 -25.86 -19.12
N ASP A 440 -25.33 -26.58 -18.51
CA ASP A 440 -26.64 -26.82 -19.10
C ASP A 440 -27.51 -25.57 -18.91
N LEU A 441 -27.77 -24.84 -19.98
CA LEU A 441 -28.61 -23.64 -19.96
C LEU A 441 -30.11 -23.96 -20.08
N SER A 442 -30.47 -25.18 -20.51
CA SER A 442 -31.87 -25.57 -20.77
C SER A 442 -32.73 -25.64 -19.50
N VAL A 443 -32.09 -25.75 -18.33
CA VAL A 443 -32.73 -25.74 -17.00
C VAL A 443 -33.01 -24.32 -16.47
N TYR A 444 -32.52 -23.27 -17.15
CA TYR A 444 -32.75 -21.88 -16.76
C TYR A 444 -33.82 -21.22 -17.64
N SER A 445 -34.49 -20.23 -17.05
CA SER A 445 -35.42 -19.29 -17.68
C SER A 445 -34.74 -18.01 -18.14
N GLY A 446 -33.62 -17.65 -17.53
CA GLY A 446 -32.86 -16.44 -17.86
C GLY A 446 -31.63 -16.25 -16.99
N VAL A 447 -30.85 -15.22 -17.29
CA VAL A 447 -29.70 -14.78 -16.49
C VAL A 447 -29.76 -13.27 -16.27
N CYS A 448 -29.58 -12.87 -15.01
CA CYS A 448 -29.40 -11.48 -14.62
C CYS A 448 -27.90 -11.17 -14.56
N ILE A 449 -27.48 -10.06 -15.16
CA ILE A 449 -26.10 -9.57 -15.15
C ILE A 449 -26.10 -8.14 -14.61
N GLU A 450 -25.32 -7.88 -13.56
CA GLU A 450 -25.06 -6.54 -13.05
C GLU A 450 -23.69 -6.08 -13.56
N TYR A 451 -23.64 -4.93 -14.22
CA TYR A 451 -22.41 -4.38 -14.80
C TYR A 451 -22.34 -2.85 -14.67
N SER A 452 -21.19 -2.28 -14.99
CA SER A 452 -21.00 -0.84 -15.16
C SER A 452 -19.99 -0.56 -16.28
N VAL A 453 -19.99 0.63 -16.87
CA VAL A 453 -19.16 1.00 -18.03
C VAL A 453 -18.53 2.39 -17.82
N ALA A 454 -17.56 2.79 -18.65
CA ALA A 454 -16.95 4.13 -18.57
C ALA A 454 -17.96 5.29 -18.74
N GLU A 455 -17.67 6.48 -18.21
CA GLU A 455 -18.62 7.62 -18.22
C GLU A 455 -18.94 8.11 -19.65
N ASN A 456 -17.95 8.04 -20.54
CA ASN A 456 -18.04 8.35 -21.95
C ASN A 456 -18.54 7.16 -22.81
N PHE A 457 -19.09 6.10 -22.19
CA PHE A 457 -19.66 4.97 -22.91
C PHE A 457 -21.01 5.36 -23.54
N ASP A 458 -20.99 5.60 -24.84
CA ASP A 458 -22.17 5.74 -25.69
C ASP A 458 -22.60 4.33 -26.16
N ARG A 459 -23.86 3.96 -25.95
CA ARG A 459 -24.34 2.64 -26.39
C ARG A 459 -24.41 2.49 -27.92
N ASP A 460 -24.31 3.59 -28.68
CA ASP A 460 -24.51 3.70 -30.13
C ASP A 460 -23.35 4.41 -30.88
N ALA A 461 -22.11 4.19 -30.47
CA ALA A 461 -20.96 4.82 -31.11
C ALA A 461 -20.78 4.39 -32.58
N CYS A 462 -20.48 5.36 -33.44
CA CYS A 462 -20.22 5.16 -34.88
C CYS A 462 -21.37 4.45 -35.65
N GLY A 463 -22.59 4.46 -35.11
CA GLY A 463 -23.75 3.77 -35.69
C GLY A 463 -23.90 2.30 -35.28
N VAL A 464 -23.04 1.79 -34.40
CA VAL A 464 -23.02 0.40 -33.96
C VAL A 464 -23.41 0.30 -32.48
N ALA A 465 -24.36 -0.58 -32.17
CA ALA A 465 -24.86 -0.77 -30.82
C ALA A 465 -23.98 -1.75 -29.99
N SER A 466 -23.76 -1.43 -28.72
CA SER A 466 -23.02 -2.30 -27.77
C SER A 466 -23.91 -3.35 -27.11
N PHE A 467 -23.40 -4.58 -26.94
CA PHE A 467 -24.14 -5.74 -26.43
C PHE A 467 -23.32 -6.60 -25.47
N ILE A 468 -23.99 -7.33 -24.59
CA ILE A 468 -23.44 -8.31 -23.66
C ILE A 468 -24.24 -9.62 -23.77
N GLY A 469 -23.59 -10.78 -23.85
CA GLY A 469 -24.27 -12.04 -24.09
C GLY A 469 -23.44 -13.30 -23.89
N LEU A 470 -24.14 -14.43 -23.83
CA LEU A 470 -23.58 -15.76 -23.71
C LEU A 470 -23.23 -16.33 -25.09
N VAL A 471 -22.09 -17.02 -25.20
CA VAL A 471 -21.64 -17.72 -26.42
C VAL A 471 -21.05 -19.09 -26.08
N SER A 472 -21.02 -19.96 -27.09
CA SER A 472 -20.53 -21.34 -27.06
C SER A 472 -19.00 -21.49 -27.21
N ASP A 473 -18.32 -20.43 -27.68
CA ASP A 473 -16.88 -20.41 -27.96
C ASP A 473 -16.30 -19.03 -27.58
N GLY A 474 -15.29 -19.00 -26.71
CA GLY A 474 -14.60 -17.78 -26.30
C GLY A 474 -13.71 -17.14 -27.38
N SER A 475 -13.67 -17.72 -28.58
CA SER A 475 -13.10 -17.13 -29.80
C SER A 475 -14.17 -16.63 -30.79
N ALA A 476 -15.46 -16.80 -30.48
CA ALA A 476 -16.56 -16.32 -31.30
C ALA A 476 -16.47 -14.79 -31.50
N PRO A 477 -16.38 -14.30 -32.74
CA PRO A 477 -16.16 -12.89 -32.99
C PRO A 477 -17.46 -12.11 -32.82
N TYR A 478 -17.56 -11.29 -31.77
CA TYR A 478 -18.57 -10.23 -31.67
C TYR A 478 -18.34 -9.08 -32.69
N GLY A 479 -17.69 -9.34 -33.82
CA GLY A 479 -17.08 -8.35 -34.71
C GLY A 479 -15.62 -8.05 -34.34
N GLY A 480 -14.82 -7.72 -35.35
CA GLY A 480 -13.46 -7.18 -35.16
C GLY A 480 -13.48 -5.66 -35.01
N GLU A 481 -12.31 -5.06 -34.75
CA GLU A 481 -12.19 -3.60 -34.77
C GLU A 481 -12.64 -3.01 -36.12
N GLY A 482 -13.72 -2.24 -36.13
CA GLY A 482 -14.20 -1.52 -37.31
C GLY A 482 -15.05 -2.33 -38.29
N SER A 483 -15.56 -3.51 -37.90
CA SER A 483 -16.63 -4.21 -38.63
C SER A 483 -17.98 -4.08 -37.91
N GLU A 484 -19.08 -4.21 -38.66
CA GLU A 484 -20.41 -4.49 -38.08
C GLU A 484 -20.32 -5.73 -37.15
N PRO A 485 -21.00 -5.76 -36.00
CA PRO A 485 -21.00 -6.91 -35.11
C PRO A 485 -21.75 -8.07 -35.77
N ASP A 486 -21.17 -9.26 -35.71
CA ASP A 486 -21.95 -10.46 -35.97
C ASP A 486 -22.75 -10.78 -34.70
N TYR A 487 -24.03 -10.43 -34.70
CA TYR A 487 -24.94 -10.64 -33.57
C TYR A 487 -25.33 -12.13 -33.39
N SER A 488 -24.71 -13.06 -34.13
CA SER A 488 -24.84 -14.51 -33.95
C SER A 488 -24.17 -15.02 -32.66
N ALA A 489 -24.32 -14.29 -31.55
CA ALA A 489 -24.06 -14.81 -30.22
C ALA A 489 -24.87 -16.09 -30.05
N ASP A 490 -24.19 -17.23 -30.07
CA ASP A 490 -24.71 -18.57 -30.40
C ASP A 490 -25.75 -19.11 -29.39
N ILE A 491 -26.07 -18.32 -28.37
CA ILE A 491 -26.94 -18.64 -27.25
C ILE A 491 -27.95 -17.50 -26.99
N ALA A 492 -27.54 -16.37 -26.39
CA ALA A 492 -28.45 -15.25 -26.05
C ALA A 492 -27.70 -13.95 -25.65
N HIS A 493 -28.30 -12.77 -25.87
CA HIS A 493 -27.68 -11.47 -25.56
C HIS A 493 -28.67 -10.37 -25.11
N LYS A 494 -28.15 -9.26 -24.57
CA LYS A 494 -28.87 -7.98 -24.39
C LYS A 494 -27.97 -6.79 -24.75
N ARG A 495 -28.60 -5.68 -25.12
CA ARG A 495 -27.92 -4.39 -25.32
C ARG A 495 -27.36 -3.84 -24.00
N ILE A 496 -26.23 -3.14 -24.10
CA ILE A 496 -25.63 -2.38 -23.00
C ILE A 496 -26.29 -0.98 -22.90
N ASN A 497 -26.37 -0.42 -21.70
CA ASN A 497 -26.89 0.93 -21.45
C ASN A 497 -25.79 2.00 -21.56
N ASP A 498 -26.18 3.26 -21.80
CA ASP A 498 -25.25 4.40 -21.74
C ASP A 498 -24.55 4.48 -20.38
N GLY A 499 -23.27 4.85 -20.40
CA GLY A 499 -22.44 5.03 -19.20
C GLY A 499 -22.71 6.28 -18.40
N LYS A 500 -23.97 6.73 -18.26
CA LYS A 500 -24.28 7.92 -17.47
C LYS A 500 -23.81 7.73 -16.01
N ASN A 501 -22.91 8.59 -15.55
CA ASN A 501 -22.18 8.49 -14.28
C ASN A 501 -21.16 7.33 -14.18
N GLY A 502 -20.76 6.76 -15.32
CA GLY A 502 -19.65 5.80 -15.44
C GLY A 502 -19.72 4.57 -14.55
N TYR A 503 -18.55 4.08 -14.12
CA TYR A 503 -18.40 2.88 -13.29
C TYR A 503 -19.07 2.95 -11.90
N LEU A 504 -19.58 4.13 -11.56
CA LEU A 504 -20.28 4.49 -10.34
C LEU A 504 -21.77 4.13 -10.46
N HIS A 505 -22.29 4.07 -11.69
CA HIS A 505 -23.64 3.63 -12.00
C HIS A 505 -23.67 2.14 -12.34
N ARG A 506 -24.32 1.35 -11.48
CA ARG A 506 -24.56 -0.07 -11.74
C ARG A 506 -25.87 -0.26 -12.49
N VAL A 507 -25.79 -1.08 -13.53
CA VAL A 507 -26.90 -1.45 -14.41
C VAL A 507 -27.13 -2.94 -14.28
N SER A 508 -28.37 -3.33 -13.99
CA SER A 508 -28.82 -4.73 -14.09
C SER A 508 -29.52 -4.97 -15.42
N THR A 509 -29.18 -6.06 -16.10
CA THR A 509 -29.85 -6.51 -17.31
C THR A 509 -30.30 -7.97 -17.18
N TYR A 510 -31.40 -8.32 -17.85
CA TYR A 510 -31.92 -9.69 -17.90
C TYR A 510 -31.91 -10.20 -19.34
N ILE A 511 -31.17 -11.28 -19.55
CA ILE A 511 -31.14 -12.07 -20.77
C ILE A 511 -32.12 -13.24 -20.58
N ASP A 512 -33.05 -13.38 -21.52
CA ASP A 512 -34.01 -14.50 -21.55
C ASP A 512 -33.31 -15.77 -22.04
N LEU A 513 -33.57 -16.91 -21.39
CA LEU A 513 -33.05 -18.23 -21.75
C LEU A 513 -34.18 -19.27 -21.89
N SER A 514 -35.45 -18.85 -21.87
CA SER A 514 -36.61 -19.75 -21.89
C SER A 514 -36.58 -20.75 -23.05
N ASP A 515 -36.21 -20.28 -24.25
CA ASP A 515 -36.11 -21.03 -25.49
C ASP A 515 -34.69 -21.58 -25.79
N VAL A 516 -33.72 -21.35 -24.89
CA VAL A 516 -32.34 -21.83 -25.05
C VAL A 516 -32.24 -23.32 -24.70
N ALA A 517 -31.83 -24.13 -25.67
CA ALA A 517 -31.59 -25.56 -25.53
C ALA A 517 -30.10 -25.89 -25.72
N TYR A 518 -29.24 -25.28 -24.91
CA TYR A 518 -27.79 -25.43 -24.96
C TYR A 518 -27.24 -26.13 -23.72
N SER A 519 -26.26 -27.02 -23.90
CA SER A 519 -25.46 -27.60 -22.82
C SER A 519 -24.03 -27.83 -23.30
N GLY A 520 -23.05 -27.19 -22.65
CA GLY A 520 -21.64 -27.22 -23.05
C GLY A 520 -20.88 -26.00 -22.52
N PRO A 521 -19.70 -25.68 -23.07
CA PRO A 521 -18.90 -24.52 -22.66
C PRO A 521 -19.65 -23.21 -22.88
N VAL A 522 -19.82 -22.42 -21.81
CA VAL A 522 -20.41 -21.08 -21.88
C VAL A 522 -19.36 -20.03 -21.56
N PHE A 523 -19.36 -18.97 -22.36
CA PHE A 523 -18.58 -17.75 -22.14
C PHE A 523 -19.54 -16.55 -22.09
N LEU A 524 -19.25 -15.57 -21.23
CA LEU A 524 -19.89 -14.26 -21.23
C LEU A 524 -18.95 -13.27 -21.92
N CYS A 525 -19.38 -12.66 -23.02
CA CYS A 525 -18.61 -11.62 -23.71
C CYS A 525 -19.46 -10.37 -23.91
N ALA A 526 -18.80 -9.25 -24.22
CA ALA A 526 -19.46 -8.05 -24.70
C ALA A 526 -18.78 -7.46 -25.93
N TYR A 527 -19.61 -6.94 -26.83
CA TYR A 527 -19.18 -5.96 -27.81
C TYR A 527 -19.26 -4.56 -27.19
N THR A 528 -18.11 -3.91 -27.12
CA THR A 528 -17.96 -2.50 -26.74
C THR A 528 -17.33 -1.71 -27.87
N GLN A 529 -17.47 -0.38 -27.84
CA GLN A 529 -16.71 0.48 -28.73
C GLN A 529 -15.19 0.23 -28.54
N LYS A 530 -14.41 0.54 -29.59
CA LYS A 530 -12.95 0.49 -29.54
C LYS A 530 -12.39 1.27 -28.34
N ASN A 531 -11.55 0.61 -27.56
CA ASN A 531 -10.93 1.11 -26.32
C ASN A 531 -11.90 1.43 -25.16
N GLN A 532 -13.16 0.99 -25.22
CA GLN A 532 -14.09 1.11 -24.08
C GLN A 532 -14.14 -0.18 -23.28
N THR A 533 -13.96 -0.04 -21.97
CA THR A 533 -14.00 -1.15 -21.01
C THR A 533 -15.32 -1.20 -20.23
N TYR A 534 -15.66 -2.40 -19.76
CA TYR A 534 -16.87 -2.71 -18.99
C TYR A 534 -16.50 -3.60 -17.81
N LEU A 535 -17.33 -3.57 -16.78
CA LEU A 535 -17.08 -4.22 -15.49
C LEU A 535 -18.28 -5.06 -15.06
N ILE A 536 -18.13 -6.38 -14.97
CA ILE A 536 -19.18 -7.29 -14.50
C ILE A 536 -19.11 -7.41 -12.97
N HIS A 537 -20.15 -6.98 -12.26
CA HIS A 537 -20.25 -7.08 -10.80
C HIS A 537 -20.84 -8.42 -10.34
N ASN A 538 -21.90 -8.90 -11.01
CA ASN A 538 -22.60 -10.14 -10.65
C ASN A 538 -23.24 -10.83 -11.87
N ILE A 539 -23.32 -12.17 -11.82
CA ILE A 539 -24.06 -13.01 -12.77
C ILE A 539 -24.95 -13.97 -11.97
N ALA A 540 -26.24 -14.08 -12.30
CA ALA A 540 -27.20 -14.92 -11.58
C ALA A 540 -28.20 -15.60 -12.51
N PHE A 541 -28.19 -16.93 -12.56
CA PHE A 541 -29.13 -17.73 -13.36
C PHE A 541 -30.46 -17.97 -12.62
N VAL A 542 -31.57 -17.91 -13.35
CA VAL A 542 -32.95 -17.95 -12.84
C VAL A 542 -33.66 -19.19 -13.40
N THR A 543 -34.32 -20.00 -12.57
CA THR A 543 -34.93 -21.30 -12.96
C THR A 543 -36.44 -21.26 -13.22
N ASP A 544 -37.08 -20.11 -13.09
CA ASP A 544 -38.55 -19.99 -13.11
C ASP A 544 -39.09 -19.91 -14.55
N LYS A 545 -39.11 -21.04 -15.28
CA LYS A 545 -39.77 -21.14 -16.61
C LYS A 545 -41.28 -20.87 -16.46
N GLY A 546 -41.67 -19.62 -16.69
CA GLY A 546 -43.05 -19.13 -16.56
C GLY A 546 -43.24 -17.72 -15.98
N TYR A 547 -42.19 -16.89 -15.90
CA TYR A 547 -42.27 -15.51 -15.38
C TYR A 547 -42.12 -14.46 -16.49
N GLU A 548 -43.15 -13.64 -16.72
CA GLU A 548 -43.02 -12.42 -17.53
C GLU A 548 -42.34 -11.30 -16.71
N ALA A 549 -41.38 -10.61 -17.31
CA ALA A 549 -40.67 -9.51 -16.66
C ALA A 549 -41.59 -8.30 -16.42
N PRO A 550 -41.55 -7.65 -15.24
CA PRO A 550 -42.28 -6.41 -15.01
C PRO A 550 -41.67 -5.29 -15.89
N ALA A 551 -42.54 -4.49 -16.49
CA ALA A 551 -42.13 -3.36 -17.33
C ALA A 551 -41.20 -2.39 -16.57
N PRO A 552 -40.22 -1.76 -17.25
CA PRO A 552 -39.29 -0.84 -16.59
C PRO A 552 -40.04 0.29 -15.89
N VAL A 553 -39.77 0.48 -14.60
CA VAL A 553 -40.42 1.50 -13.78
C VAL A 553 -39.91 2.87 -14.21
N THR A 554 -40.71 3.61 -14.97
CA THR A 554 -40.52 5.06 -15.12
C THR A 554 -40.83 5.72 -13.78
N ALA A 555 -39.77 6.16 -13.10
CA ALA A 555 -39.89 6.94 -11.87
C ALA A 555 -40.65 8.24 -12.14
N SER A 556 -41.88 8.34 -11.63
CA SER A 556 -42.60 9.61 -11.56
C SER A 556 -42.12 10.33 -10.31
N VAL A 557 -41.38 11.42 -10.50
CA VAL A 557 -40.98 12.31 -9.40
C VAL A 557 -42.23 13.03 -8.92
N THR A 558 -42.67 12.72 -7.70
CA THR A 558 -43.52 13.62 -6.92
C THR A 558 -42.59 14.47 -6.08
N GLU A 559 -42.52 15.77 -6.40
CA GLU A 559 -41.80 16.74 -5.57
C GLU A 559 -42.48 16.81 -4.19
N THR A 560 -41.71 16.55 -3.14
CA THR A 560 -42.02 16.95 -1.77
C THR A 560 -40.98 17.97 -1.36
N GLU A 561 -41.42 19.20 -1.05
CA GLU A 561 -40.53 20.29 -0.64
C GLU A 561 -39.66 19.90 0.57
N PRO A 562 -38.42 20.43 0.67
CA PRO A 562 -37.56 20.18 1.82
C PRO A 562 -38.13 20.84 3.09
N PRO A 563 -37.98 20.23 4.27
CA PRO A 563 -38.43 20.82 5.53
C PRO A 563 -37.61 22.06 5.90
N THR A 564 -38.29 23.15 6.24
CA THR A 564 -37.70 24.39 6.76
C THR A 564 -36.89 24.17 8.04
N GLU A 565 -35.72 24.79 8.12
CA GLU A 565 -34.91 24.86 9.34
C GLU A 565 -35.58 25.69 10.45
N PRO A 566 -35.33 25.38 11.74
CA PRO A 566 -35.82 26.19 12.85
C PRO A 566 -34.94 27.43 13.08
N ASP A 567 -35.58 28.60 12.98
CA ASP A 567 -35.01 29.93 13.24
C ASP A 567 -34.56 30.11 14.71
N THR A 568 -33.28 30.48 14.90
CA THR A 568 -32.75 30.96 16.19
C THR A 568 -31.66 32.03 16.05
N THR A 569 -32.00 33.25 15.61
CA THR A 569 -31.28 34.46 16.07
C THR A 569 -32.20 35.68 16.12
N ALA A 570 -32.64 36.07 17.32
CA ALA A 570 -33.24 37.37 17.55
C ALA A 570 -32.14 38.44 17.69
N GLU A 571 -32.17 39.47 16.84
CA GLU A 571 -31.37 40.68 17.02
C GLU A 571 -32.02 41.63 18.04
N PRO A 572 -31.23 42.45 18.77
CA PRO A 572 -31.75 43.48 19.67
C PRO A 572 -32.19 44.74 18.91
N GLU A 573 -33.26 45.36 19.36
CA GLU A 573 -33.80 46.61 18.82
C GLU A 573 -32.77 47.75 18.82
N THR A 574 -32.67 48.50 17.71
CA THR A 574 -32.15 49.88 17.72
C THR A 574 -33.03 50.81 16.89
N ASP A 575 -33.23 52.02 17.43
CA ASP A 575 -34.10 53.07 16.91
C ASP A 575 -33.49 53.75 15.66
N GLY A 576 -34.33 54.26 14.76
CA GLY A 576 -33.93 54.62 13.41
C GLY A 576 -33.44 56.06 13.24
N THR A 577 -32.52 56.28 12.29
CA THR A 577 -32.45 57.52 11.48
C THR A 577 -31.52 57.35 10.27
N GLU A 578 -32.07 57.51 9.06
CA GLU A 578 -31.35 58.03 7.88
C GLU A 578 -31.32 59.59 7.95
N PRO A 579 -30.56 60.34 7.12
CA PRO A 579 -29.75 59.95 5.95
C PRO A 579 -28.32 60.57 5.91
N ASP A 580 -27.56 60.25 4.86
CA ASP A 580 -27.07 61.18 3.80
C ASP A 580 -25.70 60.78 3.20
N THR A 581 -25.50 61.23 1.97
CA THR A 581 -24.45 60.97 1.01
C THR A 581 -23.13 61.72 1.28
N THR A 582 -22.00 61.16 0.83
CA THR A 582 -20.92 61.84 0.06
C THR A 582 -19.77 60.86 -0.27
N ALA A 583 -18.81 61.25 -1.12
CA ALA A 583 -17.96 60.32 -1.88
C ALA A 583 -16.44 60.45 -1.60
N ALA A 584 -15.75 59.28 -1.66
CA ALA A 584 -14.33 59.06 -2.04
C ALA A 584 -13.20 59.72 -1.21
N PRO A 585 -11.90 59.30 -1.33
CA PRO A 585 -11.32 58.22 -2.13
C PRO A 585 -10.49 57.18 -1.31
N GLU A 586 -9.74 56.34 -2.02
CA GLU A 586 -8.80 55.30 -1.54
C GLU A 586 -7.64 55.83 -0.67
N PRO A 587 -6.92 54.94 0.04
CA PRO A 587 -5.55 54.67 -0.44
C PRO A 587 -5.08 53.19 -0.38
N GLU A 588 -3.98 52.95 -1.10
CA GLU A 588 -3.22 51.70 -1.22
C GLU A 588 -2.67 51.17 0.12
N ILE A 589 -2.58 49.83 0.28
CA ILE A 589 -1.66 49.16 1.21
C ILE A 589 -1.05 47.93 0.51
N GLU A 590 0.27 47.77 0.65
CA GLU A 590 1.10 46.72 0.04
C GLU A 590 0.92 45.35 0.71
N GLU A 591 1.06 44.26 -0.06
CA GLU A 591 1.18 42.90 0.50
C GLU A 591 2.62 42.62 0.96
N GLU A 592 2.84 42.42 2.26
CA GLU A 592 4.02 41.73 2.78
C GLU A 592 3.69 40.67 3.84
N GLY A 593 4.42 39.56 3.79
CA GLY A 593 5.02 39.01 5.02
C GLY A 593 4.22 38.00 5.86
N PHE A 594 3.89 36.84 5.31
CA PHE A 594 3.41 35.71 6.13
C PHE A 594 4.55 35.08 6.95
N ARG A 595 4.54 35.20 8.29
CA ARG A 595 5.06 34.17 9.24
C ARG A 595 4.68 34.46 10.70
N PRO A 596 4.41 33.43 11.53
CA PRO A 596 3.83 33.61 12.86
C PRO A 596 4.87 33.71 13.99
N LEU A 597 4.55 34.51 14.99
CA LEU A 597 5.07 34.39 16.35
C LEU A 597 3.99 34.94 17.30
N TYR A 598 3.61 34.19 18.33
CA TYR A 598 3.50 34.67 19.72
C TYR A 598 3.14 33.54 20.67
N ALA A 599 3.49 33.72 21.94
CA ALA A 599 3.50 32.70 22.98
C ALA A 599 2.52 33.06 24.12
N VAL A 600 2.10 32.03 24.87
CA VAL A 600 1.86 32.00 26.33
C VAL A 600 1.11 33.18 26.98
N ILE A 601 -0.05 32.90 27.57
CA ILE A 601 -0.54 33.54 28.83
C ILE A 601 -1.09 32.45 29.79
N ILE A 602 -1.04 32.74 31.10
CA ILE A 602 -1.19 31.83 32.25
C ILE A 602 -2.33 32.28 33.18
N ALA A 603 -3.09 31.34 33.77
CA ALA A 603 -3.74 31.41 35.11
C ALA A 603 -4.31 30.01 35.48
N VAL A 604 -3.87 29.23 36.48
CA VAL A 604 -3.65 29.40 37.95
C VAL A 604 -4.92 29.24 38.82
N CYS A 605 -5.01 28.13 39.57
CA CYS A 605 -5.65 28.01 40.90
C CYS A 605 -5.20 26.69 41.63
N SER A 606 -5.48 26.52 42.92
CA SER A 606 -4.86 25.48 43.81
C SER A 606 -5.87 24.97 44.89
N ALA A 607 -5.59 24.05 45.85
CA ALA A 607 -4.34 23.53 46.42
C ALA A 607 -4.52 22.23 47.28
N VAL A 608 -3.46 21.40 47.47
CA VAL A 608 -3.01 20.72 48.74
C VAL A 608 -4.01 19.68 49.40
N ILE A 609 -3.67 18.40 49.69
CA ILE A 609 -2.95 17.85 50.90
C ILE A 609 -2.56 16.34 50.77
N ALA A 610 -1.33 16.02 51.21
CA ALA A 610 -0.73 14.80 51.86
C ALA A 610 -0.73 13.34 51.31
N GLY A 611 0.49 12.78 51.33
CA GLY A 611 0.82 11.40 51.79
C GLY A 611 1.02 10.33 50.69
N GLY A 612 2.11 9.56 50.63
CA GLY A 612 3.37 9.55 51.38
C GLY A 612 4.00 8.14 51.46
N ILE A 613 5.31 8.02 51.15
CA ILE A 613 6.32 7.00 51.54
C ILE A 613 7.37 6.86 50.42
N ALA A 614 8.64 6.74 50.81
CA ALA A 614 9.80 6.75 49.93
C ALA A 614 10.44 5.36 49.78
N ALA A 615 11.10 5.14 48.64
CA ALA A 615 12.19 4.17 48.51
C ALA A 615 13.31 4.80 47.67
N VAL A 616 14.44 5.13 48.30
CA VAL A 616 15.62 5.69 47.65
C VAL A 616 16.65 4.59 47.46
N ILE A 617 17.06 4.33 46.21
CA ILE A 617 18.27 3.57 45.91
C ILE A 617 19.25 4.48 45.19
N VAL A 618 20.37 4.77 45.85
CA VAL A 618 21.45 5.58 45.29
C VAL A 618 22.37 4.70 44.46
N MET A 619 22.52 4.99 43.17
CA MET A 619 23.64 4.49 42.38
C MET A 619 24.69 5.59 42.13
N LYS A 620 25.95 5.15 42.08
CA LYS A 620 27.13 5.96 42.41
C LYS A 620 27.92 6.28 41.14
N VAL A 621 27.96 7.55 40.75
CA VAL A 621 28.73 8.01 39.57
C VAL A 621 30.24 8.04 39.88
N PRO A 622 31.11 7.43 39.06
CA PRO A 622 32.56 7.59 39.17
C PRO A 622 33.03 8.93 38.57
N LYS A 623 33.92 9.64 39.28
CA LYS A 623 34.62 10.81 38.73
C LYS A 623 35.63 10.37 37.66
N LYS A 624 35.69 11.08 36.53
CA LYS A 624 36.90 11.10 35.67
C LYS A 624 37.95 12.02 36.30
N GLU A 625 39.14 11.49 36.53
CA GLU A 625 40.32 12.30 36.88
C GLU A 625 40.94 12.89 35.61
N LYS A 626 41.47 14.13 35.72
CA LYS A 626 42.39 14.68 34.72
C LYS A 626 43.75 14.00 34.88
N LYS A 627 44.41 13.68 33.78
CA LYS A 627 45.87 13.61 33.72
C LYS A 627 46.40 14.61 32.70
N THR A 628 47.51 15.23 33.05
CA THR A 628 48.25 16.23 32.29
C THR A 628 49.28 15.58 31.37
N ASP A 629 49.76 16.36 30.41
CA ASP A 629 50.88 16.03 29.53
C ASP A 629 52.19 15.79 30.31
N GLU A 630 53.06 14.91 29.79
CA GLU A 630 54.51 15.15 29.63
C GLU A 630 55.22 14.01 28.85
N GLU A 631 56.14 14.41 27.96
CA GLU A 631 57.32 13.69 27.44
C GLU A 631 57.30 12.16 27.19
N LYS A 632 57.23 11.71 25.91
CA LYS A 632 58.41 11.49 25.03
C LYS A 632 58.06 10.89 23.66
#